data_AF-A0A450V261-F1
#
_entry.id   AF-A0A450V261-F1
#
_cell.length_a   1.000
_cell.length_b   1.000
_cell.length_c   1.000
_cell.angle_alpha   90.00
_cell.angle_beta   90.00
_cell.angle_gamma   90.00
#
_symmetry.space_group_name_H-M   'P 1'
#
loop_
_entity.id
_entity.type
_entity.pdbx_description
1 polymer ?
#
loop_
_entity_poly.entity_id
_entity_poly.type
_entity_poly.pdbx_seq_one_letter_code
_entity_poly.pdbx_strand_id
1 'polypeptide(L)'
;MQRYVIDEIFRNRTIVNMVLERTYFNAGVIIMNKLGKIYRDNFTEKAFSILRSEQKFYYFDQDVLNLIFKKKVFYLPQSWNTPDSYKIFTRYYLEQAYVNQAEEGSPDIIHYTGVPKPWHGCRQRLGYTMWFDFLDRTPWQGWRPNKLWKQGFREKFTKFGFTVIHFTRCVPVLGKVIDYFLYLLMRHLRIRR
;
A
#
# COMPACT_ATOMS: atom_id res chain seq x y z
N MET A 1 8.26 10.22 14.40
CA MET A 1 6.91 9.83 13.92
C MET A 1 6.99 8.91 12.70
N GLN A 2 7.69 9.30 11.63
CA GLN A 2 7.77 8.53 10.37
C GLN A 2 8.36 7.11 10.53
N ARG A 3 9.44 6.95 11.30
CA ARG A 3 10.04 5.63 11.57
C ARG A 3 9.09 4.66 12.29
N TYR A 4 8.34 5.15 13.28
CA TYR A 4 7.38 4.35 14.03
C TYR A 4 6.25 3.80 13.13
N VAL A 5 5.70 4.64 12.24
CA VAL A 5 4.69 4.22 11.27
C VAL A 5 5.25 3.18 10.29
N ILE A 6 6.50 3.37 9.83
CA ILE A 6 7.18 2.41 8.95
C ILE A 6 7.43 1.08 9.68
N ASP A 7 7.82 1.11 10.96
CA ASP A 7 8.02 -0.08 11.79
C ASP A 7 6.69 -0.85 12.05
N GLU A 8 5.56 -0.15 12.13
CA GLU A 8 4.23 -0.78 12.23
C GLU A 8 3.83 -1.50 10.94
N ILE A 9 4.12 -0.89 9.78
CA ILE A 9 3.84 -1.49 8.46
C ILE A 9 4.81 -2.63 8.19
N PHE A 10 6.10 -2.42 8.41
CA PHE A 10 7.16 -3.36 8.10
C PHE A 10 7.81 -3.92 9.36
N ARG A 11 7.69 -5.23 9.58
CA ARG A 11 8.32 -5.89 10.73
C ARG A 11 9.75 -6.37 10.47
N ASN A 12 10.18 -6.36 9.21
CA ASN A 12 11.54 -6.72 8.82
C ASN A 12 12.45 -5.49 8.85
N ARG A 13 13.41 -5.45 9.78
CA ARG A 13 14.35 -4.31 9.93
C ARG A 13 15.13 -3.97 8.66
N THR A 14 15.45 -4.97 7.83
CA THR A 14 16.13 -4.72 6.56
C THR A 14 15.24 -3.91 5.63
N ILE A 15 13.95 -4.25 5.59
CA ILE A 15 12.95 -3.55 4.76
C ILE A 15 12.69 -2.15 5.30
N VAL A 16 12.52 -2.01 6.62
CA VAL A 16 12.41 -0.70 7.28
C VAL A 16 13.58 0.21 6.87
N ASN A 17 14.81 -0.29 6.97
CA ASN A 17 15.98 0.50 6.60
C ASN A 17 15.97 0.87 5.12
N MET A 18 15.60 -0.05 4.22
CA MET A 18 15.49 0.27 2.79
C MET A 18 14.43 1.34 2.50
N VAL A 19 13.30 1.31 3.20
CA VAL A 19 12.25 2.34 3.07
C VAL A 19 12.76 3.70 3.56
N LEU A 20 13.44 3.74 4.72
CA LEU A 20 14.00 4.97 5.28
C LEU A 20 15.12 5.55 4.40
N GLU A 21 15.95 4.70 3.81
CA GLU A 21 17.03 5.06 2.88
C GLU A 21 16.54 5.34 1.46
N ARG A 22 15.24 5.22 1.19
CA ARG A 22 14.64 5.36 -0.16
C ARG A 22 15.25 4.41 -1.20
N THR A 23 15.65 3.23 -0.77
CA THR A 23 16.14 2.13 -1.63
C THR A 23 15.14 0.99 -1.79
N TYR A 24 13.93 1.16 -1.24
CA TYR A 24 12.81 0.25 -1.43
C TYR A 24 11.99 0.66 -2.66
N PHE A 25 11.82 -0.25 -3.62
CA PHE A 25 11.07 0.00 -4.86
C PHE A 25 9.71 -0.69 -4.88
N ASN A 26 8.76 -0.12 -5.65
CA ASN A 26 7.47 -0.74 -5.92
C ASN A 26 7.58 -1.79 -7.04
N ALA A 27 6.95 -2.96 -6.87
CA ALA A 27 7.07 -4.08 -7.81
C ALA A 27 6.13 -4.01 -9.03
N GLY A 28 5.28 -2.98 -9.15
CA GLY A 28 4.29 -2.90 -10.23
C GLY A 28 4.86 -2.65 -11.62
N VAL A 29 6.04 -2.03 -11.71
CA VAL A 29 6.74 -1.79 -12.97
C VAL A 29 8.21 -2.14 -12.77
N ILE A 30 8.69 -3.17 -13.45
CA ILE A 30 10.07 -3.65 -13.37
C ILE A 30 10.57 -3.91 -14.79
N ILE A 31 11.68 -3.28 -15.15
CA ILE A 31 12.44 -3.63 -16.35
C ILE A 31 13.53 -4.61 -15.95
N MET A 32 13.36 -5.88 -16.28
CA MET A 32 14.34 -6.91 -15.96
C MET A 32 15.40 -6.99 -17.05
N ASN A 33 16.64 -6.64 -16.71
CA ASN A 33 17.79 -6.91 -17.56
C ASN A 33 18.41 -8.27 -17.22
N LYS A 34 19.19 -8.83 -18.17
CA LYS A 34 20.02 -10.03 -17.94
C LYS A 34 19.23 -11.25 -17.44
N LEU A 35 18.08 -11.54 -18.05
CA LEU A 35 17.23 -12.70 -17.71
C LEU A 35 18.02 -14.01 -17.60
N GLY A 36 18.94 -14.28 -18.53
CA GLY A 36 19.79 -15.48 -18.48
C GLY A 36 20.71 -15.58 -17.25
N LYS A 37 21.02 -14.46 -16.57
CA LYS A 37 21.69 -14.49 -15.27
C LYS A 37 20.69 -14.80 -14.15
N ILE A 38 19.52 -14.17 -14.16
CA ILE A 38 18.45 -14.42 -13.18
C ILE A 38 18.06 -15.91 -13.15
N TYR A 39 17.93 -16.54 -14.32
CA TYR A 39 17.65 -17.97 -14.42
C TYR A 39 18.78 -18.84 -13.84
N ARG A 40 20.05 -18.55 -14.19
CA ARG A 40 21.21 -19.29 -13.67
C ARG A 40 21.42 -19.13 -12.16
N ASP A 41 21.01 -18.00 -11.60
CA ASP A 41 21.12 -17.71 -10.16
C ASP A 41 20.00 -18.39 -9.34
N ASN A 42 19.22 -19.31 -9.94
CA ASN A 42 18.09 -20.00 -9.30
C ASN A 42 17.13 -19.04 -8.58
N PHE A 43 16.84 -17.90 -9.22
CA PHE A 43 16.06 -16.81 -8.64
C PHE A 43 14.74 -17.28 -8.02
N THR A 44 13.98 -18.12 -8.74
CA THR A 44 12.67 -18.62 -8.29
C THR A 44 12.78 -19.38 -6.98
N GLU A 45 13.73 -20.31 -6.87
CA GLU A 45 13.91 -21.10 -5.66
C GLU A 45 14.37 -20.22 -4.50
N LYS A 46 15.26 -19.26 -4.76
CA LYS A 46 15.69 -18.27 -3.76
C LYS A 46 14.53 -17.41 -3.26
N ALA A 47 13.65 -16.96 -4.16
CA ALA A 47 12.46 -16.20 -3.79
C ALA A 47 11.51 -17.01 -2.91
N PHE A 48 11.22 -18.25 -3.28
CA PHE A 48 10.39 -19.13 -2.46
C PHE A 48 11.05 -19.50 -1.12
N SER A 49 12.36 -19.71 -1.08
CA SER A 49 13.10 -19.93 0.17
C SER A 49 12.93 -18.76 1.15
N ILE A 50 13.02 -17.51 0.66
CA ILE A 50 12.79 -16.30 1.46
C ILE A 50 11.33 -16.23 1.92
N LEU A 51 10.36 -16.46 1.02
CA LEU A 51 8.93 -16.47 1.36
C LEU A 51 8.55 -17.52 2.41
N ARG A 52 9.21 -18.69 2.39
CA ARG A 52 9.00 -19.77 3.36
C ARG A 52 9.70 -19.56 4.70
N SER A 53 10.54 -18.53 4.83
CA SER A 53 11.18 -18.22 6.11
C SER A 53 10.16 -17.72 7.13
N GLU A 54 10.50 -17.75 8.42
CA GLU A 54 9.64 -17.22 9.50
C GLU A 54 9.53 -15.68 9.50
N GLN A 55 10.11 -15.01 8.51
CA GLN A 55 10.02 -13.57 8.35
C GLN A 55 8.59 -13.17 7.99
N LYS A 56 8.13 -12.05 8.56
CA LYS A 56 6.84 -11.46 8.22
C LYS A 56 7.01 -10.47 7.09
N PHE A 57 6.39 -10.77 5.96
CA PHE A 57 6.29 -9.89 4.80
C PHE A 57 4.95 -9.17 4.81
N TYR A 58 4.96 -7.87 4.53
CA TYR A 58 3.73 -7.09 4.41
C TYR A 58 3.26 -7.03 2.95
N TYR A 59 4.21 -6.92 2.01
CA TYR A 59 3.95 -6.86 0.58
C TYR A 59 4.52 -8.06 -0.19
N PHE A 60 4.67 -9.21 0.48
CA PHE A 60 5.04 -10.52 -0.09
C PHE A 60 6.13 -10.47 -1.17
N ASP A 61 5.75 -10.61 -2.44
CA ASP A 61 6.64 -10.63 -3.59
C ASP A 61 7.46 -9.34 -3.72
N GLN A 62 6.87 -8.17 -3.46
CA GLN A 62 7.59 -6.90 -3.47
C GLN A 62 8.69 -6.86 -2.40
N ASP A 63 8.41 -7.36 -1.20
CA ASP A 63 9.38 -7.42 -0.12
C ASP A 63 10.54 -8.36 -0.48
N VAL A 64 10.23 -9.53 -1.03
CA VAL A 64 11.21 -10.53 -1.46
C VAL A 64 12.09 -10.00 -2.58
N LEU A 65 11.49 -9.32 -3.57
CA LEU A 65 12.21 -8.68 -4.66
C LEU A 65 13.20 -7.62 -4.14
N ASN A 66 12.76 -6.77 -3.20
CA ASN A 66 13.62 -5.78 -2.56
C ASN A 66 14.77 -6.42 -1.77
N LEU A 67 14.53 -7.56 -1.11
CA LEU A 67 15.58 -8.30 -0.41
C LEU A 67 16.59 -8.95 -1.36
N ILE A 68 16.12 -9.59 -2.45
CA ILE A 68 16.97 -10.28 -3.42
C ILE A 68 17.84 -9.30 -4.21
N PHE A 69 17.24 -8.20 -4.66
CA PHE A 69 17.90 -7.21 -5.52
C PHE A 69 18.48 -6.03 -4.76
N LYS A 70 18.52 -6.07 -3.43
CA LYS A 70 19.15 -5.03 -2.60
C LYS A 70 20.54 -4.66 -3.16
N LYS A 71 20.75 -3.35 -3.40
CA LYS A 71 21.97 -2.77 -4.00
C LYS A 71 22.28 -3.19 -5.45
N LYS A 72 21.31 -3.79 -6.16
CA LYS A 72 21.42 -4.23 -7.58
C LYS A 72 20.31 -3.65 -8.44
N VAL A 73 19.75 -2.50 -8.05
CA VAL A 73 18.61 -1.85 -8.72
C VAL A 73 19.08 -0.56 -9.36
N PHE A 74 18.63 -0.34 -10.60
CA PHE A 74 18.63 0.97 -11.23
C PHE A 74 17.22 1.55 -11.09
N TYR A 75 17.08 2.73 -10.47
CA TYR A 75 15.78 3.33 -10.20
C TYR A 75 15.34 4.19 -11.38
N LEU A 76 14.14 3.90 -11.91
CA LEU A 76 13.50 4.70 -12.95
C LEU A 76 12.91 6.00 -12.37
N PRO A 77 12.67 7.02 -13.21
CA PRO A 77 11.90 8.20 -12.79
C PRO A 77 10.53 7.81 -12.24
N GLN A 78 10.05 8.52 -11.22
CA GLN A 78 8.78 8.21 -10.54
C GLN A 78 7.56 8.26 -11.48
N SER A 79 7.61 9.04 -12.57
CA SER A 79 6.55 9.14 -13.57
C SER A 79 6.21 7.78 -14.22
N TRP A 80 7.19 6.86 -14.31
CA TRP A 80 7.03 5.50 -14.87
C TRP A 80 6.32 4.52 -13.93
N ASN A 81 6.09 4.90 -12.67
CA ASN A 81 5.35 4.08 -11.71
C ASN A 81 4.76 4.99 -10.64
N THR A 82 3.79 5.83 -11.03
CA THR A 82 3.16 6.80 -10.13
C THR A 82 2.05 6.11 -9.31
N PRO A 83 2.24 5.84 -8.01
CA PRO A 83 1.21 5.22 -7.20
C PRO A 83 0.05 6.20 -6.97
N ASP A 84 -1.15 5.82 -7.40
CA ASP A 84 -2.34 6.66 -7.28
C ASP A 84 -2.83 6.80 -5.82
N SER A 85 -2.43 5.86 -4.94
CA SER A 85 -2.74 5.88 -3.51
C SER A 85 -2.05 7.04 -2.80
N TYR A 86 -1.02 7.60 -3.42
CA TYR A 86 -0.25 8.68 -2.84
C TYR A 86 -1.14 9.88 -2.54
N LYS A 87 -2.02 10.32 -3.47
CA LYS A 87 -2.93 11.46 -3.24
C LYS A 87 -3.96 11.23 -2.13
N ILE A 88 -4.38 9.99 -1.88
CA ILE A 88 -5.30 9.66 -0.78
C ILE A 88 -4.54 9.58 0.55
N PHE A 89 -3.36 8.97 0.59
CA PHE A 89 -2.60 8.87 1.83
C PHE A 89 -1.92 10.19 2.23
N THR A 90 -1.36 10.94 1.28
CA THR A 90 -0.68 12.21 1.59
C THR A 90 -1.63 13.29 2.06
N ARG A 91 -2.82 13.42 1.45
CA ARG A 91 -3.81 14.43 1.86
C ARG A 91 -4.29 14.25 3.30
N TYR A 92 -4.20 13.04 3.85
CA TYR A 92 -4.69 12.71 5.19
C TYR A 92 -3.58 12.48 6.23
N TYR A 93 -2.37 12.07 5.83
CA TYR A 93 -1.35 11.58 6.76
C TYR A 93 0.05 12.20 6.62
N LEU A 94 0.33 12.99 5.57
CA LEU A 94 1.66 13.59 5.36
C LEU A 94 1.52 15.12 5.20
N GLU A 95 2.50 15.87 5.70
CA GLU A 95 2.55 17.33 5.53
C GLU A 95 2.57 17.72 4.05
N GLN A 96 2.00 18.89 3.72
CA GLN A 96 1.82 19.38 2.35
C GLN A 96 3.11 19.39 1.51
N ALA A 97 4.29 19.47 2.13
CA ALA A 97 5.57 19.43 1.44
C ALA A 97 5.82 18.13 0.64
N TYR A 98 5.26 16.98 1.06
CA TYR A 98 5.34 15.73 0.29
C TYR A 98 4.30 15.64 -0.83
N VAL A 99 3.20 16.37 -0.72
CA VAL A 99 2.14 16.43 -1.75
C VAL A 99 2.69 17.08 -3.01
N ASN A 100 3.48 18.16 -2.86
CA ASN A 100 3.98 18.96 -3.97
C ASN A 100 4.95 18.21 -4.90
N GLN A 101 5.80 17.31 -4.38
CA GLN A 101 6.72 16.52 -5.20
C GLN A 101 6.03 15.48 -6.10
N ALA A 102 4.85 14.97 -5.71
CA ALA A 102 4.06 14.08 -6.54
C ALA A 102 3.16 14.82 -7.54
N GLU A 103 3.04 16.14 -7.40
CA GLU A 103 2.32 17.02 -8.32
C GLU A 103 3.23 17.68 -9.36
N GLU A 104 4.55 17.65 -9.17
CA GLU A 104 5.52 18.30 -10.07
C GLU A 104 5.76 17.58 -11.41
N GLY A 105 5.17 16.40 -11.64
CA GLY A 105 5.31 15.65 -12.89
C GLY A 105 4.00 15.08 -13.42
N SER A 106 3.79 15.18 -14.74
CA SER A 106 2.72 14.44 -15.41
C SER A 106 3.09 12.93 -15.40
N PRO A 107 2.21 12.04 -14.91
CA PRO A 107 2.53 10.61 -14.85
C PRO A 107 2.56 10.00 -16.26
N ASP A 108 3.61 9.24 -16.56
CA ASP A 108 3.67 8.41 -17.78
C ASP A 108 2.86 7.12 -17.57
N ILE A 109 2.93 6.54 -16.36
CA ILE A 109 2.19 5.35 -15.96
C ILE A 109 1.55 5.59 -14.60
N ILE A 110 0.21 5.55 -14.57
CA ILE A 110 -0.57 5.56 -13.34
C ILE A 110 -0.70 4.13 -12.82
N HIS A 111 -0.13 3.87 -11.65
CA HIS A 111 -0.26 2.58 -10.98
C HIS A 111 -1.34 2.68 -9.90
N TYR A 112 -2.49 2.05 -10.16
CA TYR A 112 -3.59 1.95 -9.21
C TYR A 112 -3.23 1.01 -8.04
N THR A 113 -2.57 1.50 -6.99
CA THR A 113 -2.13 0.73 -5.82
C THR A 113 -3.19 0.71 -4.71
N GLY A 114 -3.25 -0.41 -3.98
CA GLY A 114 -4.18 -0.58 -2.85
C GLY A 114 -5.66 -0.42 -3.22
N VAL A 115 -6.52 -0.20 -2.22
CA VAL A 115 -7.96 0.06 -2.39
C VAL A 115 -8.31 1.48 -1.93
N PRO A 116 -9.37 2.10 -2.47
CA PRO A 116 -10.29 1.59 -3.52
C PRO A 116 -9.72 1.71 -4.94
N LYS A 117 -10.23 1.02 -5.94
CA LYS A 117 -9.78 1.17 -7.34
C LYS A 117 -10.72 2.11 -8.11
N PRO A 118 -10.35 2.63 -9.30
CA PRO A 118 -11.28 3.40 -10.14
C PRO A 118 -12.57 2.64 -10.42
N TRP A 119 -12.48 1.35 -10.72
CA TRP A 119 -13.62 0.47 -10.94
C TRP A 119 -14.47 0.19 -9.70
N HIS A 120 -14.07 0.63 -8.50
CA HIS A 120 -14.95 0.65 -7.32
C HIS A 120 -15.82 1.92 -7.27
N GLY A 121 -15.74 2.80 -8.28
CA GLY A 121 -16.47 4.07 -8.31
C GLY A 121 -15.84 5.15 -7.44
N CYS A 122 -14.53 5.10 -7.18
CA CYS A 122 -13.81 6.12 -6.40
C CYS A 122 -13.30 7.25 -7.30
N ARG A 123 -14.11 8.30 -7.42
CA ARG A 123 -13.81 9.47 -8.27
C ARG A 123 -12.58 10.28 -7.83
N GLN A 124 -12.09 10.08 -6.61
CA GLN A 124 -10.89 10.77 -6.11
C GLN A 124 -9.58 10.15 -6.59
N ARG A 125 -9.61 8.99 -7.26
CA ARG A 125 -8.39 8.39 -7.83
C ARG A 125 -7.86 9.22 -8.99
N LEU A 126 -6.53 9.34 -9.06
CA LEU A 126 -5.85 9.96 -10.19
C LEU A 126 -6.21 9.22 -11.50
N GLY A 127 -6.57 9.96 -12.55
CA GLY A 127 -6.95 9.35 -13.83
C GLY A 127 -8.25 8.53 -13.77
N TYR A 128 -9.14 8.76 -12.80
CA TYR A 128 -10.41 8.03 -12.70
C TYR A 128 -11.20 8.01 -14.01
N THR A 129 -11.37 9.16 -14.67
CA THR A 129 -12.08 9.26 -15.95
C THR A 129 -11.33 8.53 -17.05
N MET A 130 -10.02 8.77 -17.15
CA MET A 130 -9.13 8.12 -18.12
C MET A 130 -9.21 6.59 -18.05
N TRP A 131 -9.31 6.00 -16.86
CA TRP A 131 -9.48 4.55 -16.72
C TRP A 131 -10.73 4.03 -17.45
N PHE A 132 -11.86 4.74 -17.34
CA PHE A 132 -13.10 4.37 -18.05
C PHE A 132 -13.02 4.70 -19.55
N ASP A 133 -12.31 5.75 -19.94
CA ASP A 133 -12.07 6.06 -21.36
C ASP A 133 -11.28 4.93 -22.06
N PHE A 134 -10.35 4.29 -21.34
CA PHE A 134 -9.67 3.09 -21.83
C PHE A 134 -10.53 1.84 -21.76
N LEU A 135 -11.34 1.67 -20.70
CA LEU A 135 -12.28 0.53 -20.59
C LEU A 135 -13.23 0.48 -21.80
N ASP A 136 -13.72 1.63 -22.25
CA ASP A 136 -14.64 1.72 -23.38
C ASP A 136 -13.99 1.38 -24.74
N ARG A 137 -12.67 1.19 -24.79
CA ARG A 137 -11.94 0.70 -25.97
C ARG A 137 -11.74 -0.82 -25.95
N THR A 138 -12.35 -1.51 -25.00
CA THR A 138 -12.24 -2.96 -24.80
C THR A 138 -13.62 -3.62 -24.95
N PRO A 139 -13.70 -4.96 -25.03
CA PRO A 139 -14.98 -5.67 -25.04
C PRO A 139 -15.87 -5.44 -23.80
N TRP A 140 -15.31 -4.88 -22.71
CA TRP A 140 -16.05 -4.52 -21.49
C TRP A 140 -16.63 -3.10 -21.52
N GLN A 141 -16.69 -2.48 -22.70
CA GLN A 141 -17.26 -1.16 -22.88
C GLN A 141 -18.66 -1.01 -22.25
N GLY A 142 -18.93 0.18 -21.70
CA GLY A 142 -20.21 0.48 -21.04
C GLY A 142 -20.37 -0.09 -19.63
N TRP A 143 -19.50 -1.00 -19.17
CA TRP A 143 -19.52 -1.43 -17.78
C TRP A 143 -19.18 -0.27 -16.86
N ARG A 144 -19.97 -0.07 -15.80
CA ARG A 144 -19.74 0.93 -14.76
C ARG A 144 -20.10 0.35 -13.39
N PRO A 145 -19.45 0.80 -12.30
CA PRO A 145 -19.85 0.41 -10.96
C PRO A 145 -21.25 0.92 -10.65
N ASN A 146 -22.14 0.02 -10.19
CA ASN A 146 -23.51 0.35 -9.82
C ASN A 146 -23.62 1.16 -8.51
N LYS A 147 -22.51 1.25 -7.76
CA LYS A 147 -22.39 2.04 -6.53
C LYS A 147 -21.07 2.80 -6.58
N LEU A 148 -21.13 4.08 -6.23
CA LEU A 148 -19.91 4.86 -6.03
C LEU A 148 -19.27 4.46 -4.71
N TRP A 149 -17.94 4.44 -4.70
CA TRP A 149 -17.18 4.35 -3.46
C TRP A 149 -17.44 5.64 -2.67
N LYS A 150 -18.31 5.57 -1.68
CA LYS A 150 -18.51 6.65 -0.72
C LYS A 150 -17.31 6.62 0.23
N GLN A 151 -16.55 7.71 0.28
CA GLN A 151 -15.60 7.93 1.38
C GLN A 151 -16.41 8.04 2.67
N GLY A 152 -16.43 6.96 3.45
CA GLY A 152 -17.27 6.88 4.64
C GLY A 152 -17.69 5.47 5.00
N PHE A 153 -16.75 4.54 5.20
CA PHE A 153 -17.00 3.44 6.15
C PHE A 153 -16.76 3.98 7.57
N ARG A 154 -17.57 4.98 7.95
CA ARG A 154 -17.61 5.61 9.29
C ARG A 154 -18.95 5.34 9.99
N GLU A 155 -19.85 4.55 9.40
CA GLU A 155 -21.22 4.34 9.89
C GLU A 155 -21.58 2.88 10.23
N LYS A 156 -20.69 2.17 10.93
CA LYS A 156 -21.09 0.97 11.71
C LYS A 156 -20.55 0.94 13.15
N PHE A 157 -20.00 2.05 13.65
CA PHE A 157 -19.56 2.16 15.05
C PHE A 157 -20.47 3.05 15.92
N THR A 158 -21.41 3.80 15.34
CA THR A 158 -22.38 4.62 16.08
C THR A 158 -23.55 3.85 16.69
N LYS A 159 -23.73 2.56 16.37
CA LYS A 159 -24.77 1.72 17.02
C LYS A 159 -24.37 1.19 18.40
N PHE A 160 -23.13 1.43 18.84
CA PHE A 160 -22.60 1.05 20.16
C PHE A 160 -22.09 2.25 20.99
N GLY A 161 -22.55 3.47 20.71
CA GLY A 161 -22.39 4.59 21.65
C GLY A 161 -20.99 5.20 21.77
N PHE A 162 -20.15 5.13 20.73
CA PHE A 162 -18.86 5.86 20.73
C PHE A 162 -18.90 7.04 19.77
N THR A 163 -19.11 8.24 20.31
CA THR A 163 -18.87 9.51 19.64
C THR A 163 -17.35 9.73 19.55
N VAL A 164 -16.76 9.56 18.36
CA VAL A 164 -15.36 9.97 18.13
C VAL A 164 -15.34 11.47 17.84
N ILE A 165 -15.13 12.25 18.90
CA ILE A 165 -14.79 13.68 18.86
C ILE A 165 -13.47 13.83 18.08
N HIS A 166 -13.39 14.86 17.22
CA HIS A 166 -12.16 15.24 16.51
C HIS A 166 -11.02 15.50 17.51
N PHE A 167 -9.90 14.80 17.37
CA PHE A 167 -8.66 15.18 18.05
C PHE A 167 -7.72 15.85 17.05
N THR A 168 -7.83 17.18 16.98
CA THR A 168 -6.70 18.05 16.69
C THR A 168 -5.71 18.01 17.86
N ARG A 169 -4.42 17.86 17.53
CA ARG A 169 -3.20 17.86 18.39
C ARG A 169 -2.73 16.53 19.01
N CYS A 170 -1.49 16.19 18.65
CA CYS A 170 -0.43 15.54 19.44
C CYS A 170 -0.64 14.10 19.99
N VAL A 171 -0.10 13.09 19.28
CA VAL A 171 0.89 12.05 19.72
C VAL A 171 0.87 11.60 21.21
N PRO A 172 1.09 10.31 21.59
CA PRO A 172 0.72 8.99 21.01
C PRO A 172 0.39 7.91 22.10
N VAL A 173 -0.88 7.55 22.40
CA VAL A 173 -1.14 6.31 23.18
C VAL A 173 -2.48 5.68 22.79
N LEU A 174 -2.67 5.35 21.51
CA LEU A 174 -3.88 4.64 21.06
C LEU A 174 -3.60 3.29 20.38
N GLY A 175 -2.41 2.72 20.56
CA GLY A 175 -2.11 1.34 20.17
C GLY A 175 -2.59 0.29 21.19
N LYS A 176 -2.95 0.67 22.43
CA LYS A 176 -3.28 -0.30 23.49
C LYS A 176 -4.77 -0.65 23.61
N VAL A 177 -5.68 0.15 23.04
CA VAL A 177 -7.13 -0.10 23.17
C VAL A 177 -7.60 -1.18 22.18
N ILE A 178 -7.01 -1.24 20.99
CA ILE A 178 -7.35 -2.26 19.97
C ILE A 178 -6.79 -3.63 20.35
N ASP A 179 -5.55 -3.69 20.85
CA ASP A 179 -4.94 -4.95 21.30
C ASP A 179 -5.63 -5.53 22.55
N TYR A 180 -6.07 -4.69 23.50
CA TYR A 180 -6.84 -5.15 24.66
C TYR A 180 -8.24 -5.66 24.28
N PHE A 181 -8.89 -5.04 23.29
CA PHE A 181 -10.18 -5.50 22.77
C PHE A 181 -10.08 -6.84 22.04
N LEU A 182 -9.05 -7.04 21.22
CA LEU A 182 -8.79 -8.33 20.55
C LEU A 182 -8.40 -9.43 21.55
N TYR A 183 -7.65 -9.08 22.60
CA TYR A 183 -7.32 -9.99 23.70
C TYR A 183 -8.57 -10.45 24.48
N LEU A 184 -9.49 -9.54 24.83
CA LEU A 184 -10.74 -9.89 25.51
C LEU A 184 -11.69 -10.69 24.61
N LEU A 185 -11.77 -10.38 23.32
CA LEU A 185 -12.56 -11.12 22.34
C LEU A 185 -12.06 -12.58 22.19
N MET A 186 -10.75 -12.79 22.13
CA MET A 186 -10.15 -14.13 22.05
C MET A 186 -10.27 -14.91 23.37
N ARG A 187 -10.29 -14.23 24.53
CA ARG A 187 -10.51 -14.87 25.84
C ARG A 187 -11.94 -15.36 26.01
N HIS A 188 -12.94 -14.64 25.50
CA HIS A 188 -14.34 -15.06 25.60
C HIS A 188 -14.69 -16.23 24.67
N LEU A 189 -14.04 -16.33 23.51
CA LEU A 189 -14.25 -17.42 22.55
C LEU A 189 -13.61 -18.75 22.97
N ARG A 190 -12.75 -18.77 24.00
CA ARG A 190 -12.08 -19.97 24.52
C ARG A 190 -12.81 -20.64 25.70
N ILE A 191 -13.92 -20.08 26.17
CA ILE A 191 -14.72 -20.59 27.31
C ILE A 191 -15.94 -21.41 26.82
N ARG A 192 -16.12 -21.56 25.50
CA ARG A 192 -17.14 -22.46 24.92
C ARG A 192 -16.49 -23.64 24.19
N ARG A 193 -15.88 -24.52 24.97
CA ARG A 193 -15.75 -25.97 24.71
C ARG A 193 -15.78 -26.67 26.05
#